data_AF-A0A2V6A493-F1
#
_entry.id   AF-A0A2V6A493-F1
#
_cell.length_a   1.000
_cell.length_b   1.000
_cell.length_c   1.000
_cell.angle_alpha   90.00
_cell.angle_beta   90.00
_cell.angle_gamma   90.00
#
_symmetry.space_group_name_H-M   'P 1'
#
loop_
_entity.id
_entity.type
_entity.pdbx_description
1 polymer ?
#
loop_
_entity_poly.entity_id
_entity_poly.type
_entity_poly.pdbx_seq_one_letter_code
_entity_poly.pdbx_strand_id
1 'polypeptide(L)'
;GGVADESATIRIGTGNQTNAYIAGISGATVPDGVGVIIDSSGHLGTVLSSERFKDQIKRMDKASETILALKPVTFRYKHDLDPEGIPQFGLVAEDVEKVNPDLVARDDQGKPYTVRYEAVNAMLLNEFLKEHRKVQELEATVANLQGAFKKQAALIQKVSDRLEVSKTTPQMVAENQ
;
A
#
# COMPACT_ATOMS: atom_id res chain seq x y z
N GLY A 1 28.72 25.94 -13.91
CA GLY A 1 29.82 26.65 -13.22
C GLY A 1 30.24 25.80 -12.04
N GLY A 2 31.55 25.60 -11.84
CA GLY A 2 32.06 24.93 -10.64
C GLY A 2 32.16 25.91 -9.47
N VAL A 3 31.92 25.44 -8.26
CA VAL A 3 32.24 26.19 -7.02
C VAL A 3 33.73 25.96 -6.74
N ALA A 4 34.47 27.02 -6.38
CA ALA A 4 35.85 26.85 -5.96
C ALA A 4 35.89 25.89 -4.75
N ASP A 5 36.81 24.92 -4.77
CA ASP A 5 37.02 23.85 -3.76
C ASP A 5 36.09 22.63 -3.81
N GLU A 6 35.28 22.47 -4.86
CA GLU A 6 34.50 21.24 -5.06
C GLU A 6 35.29 20.20 -5.89
N SER A 7 35.96 19.27 -5.22
CA SER A 7 36.61 18.12 -5.87
C SER A 7 35.63 16.98 -6.11
N ALA A 8 35.78 16.29 -7.24
CA ALA A 8 34.99 15.10 -7.63
C ALA A 8 33.46 15.31 -7.81
N THR A 9 33.03 16.53 -8.11
CA THR A 9 31.61 16.83 -8.39
C THR A 9 31.42 17.37 -9.80
N ILE A 10 30.36 16.90 -10.47
CA ILE A 10 29.91 17.44 -11.75
C ILE A 10 28.68 18.31 -11.49
N ARG A 11 28.77 19.59 -11.85
CA ARG A 11 27.64 20.53 -11.88
C ARG A 11 27.31 20.91 -13.31
N ILE A 12 26.11 20.55 -13.77
CA ILE A 12 25.62 20.90 -15.10
C ILE A 12 24.61 22.05 -14.94
N GLY A 13 24.94 23.20 -15.53
CA GLY A 13 24.13 24.42 -15.44
C GLY A 13 24.62 25.46 -14.42
N THR A 14 23.84 26.52 -14.27
CA THR A 14 24.10 27.71 -13.43
C THR A 14 22.83 28.37 -12.87
N GLY A 15 21.65 27.75 -13.02
CA GLY A 15 20.39 28.19 -12.37
C GLY A 15 19.28 28.72 -13.29
N ASN A 16 19.54 28.91 -14.59
CA ASN A 16 18.53 29.38 -15.56
C ASN A 16 18.13 28.31 -16.58
N GLN A 17 18.58 27.07 -16.38
CA GLN A 17 18.28 25.95 -17.27
C GLN A 17 16.89 25.41 -16.93
N THR A 18 15.98 25.40 -17.89
CA THR A 18 14.62 24.89 -17.72
C THR A 18 14.46 23.46 -18.21
N ASN A 19 15.36 22.96 -19.06
CA ASN A 19 15.32 21.63 -19.64
C ASN A 19 16.73 21.05 -19.82
N ALA A 20 16.86 19.73 -19.73
CA ALA A 20 18.10 18.99 -20.01
C ALA A 20 17.79 17.78 -20.90
N TYR A 21 18.43 17.70 -22.07
CA TYR A 21 18.29 16.58 -23.00
C TYR A 21 19.63 15.85 -23.14
N ILE A 22 19.64 14.55 -22.87
CA ILE A 22 20.84 13.70 -22.95
C ILE A 22 20.54 12.54 -23.91
N ALA A 23 21.08 12.61 -25.13
CA ALA A 23 20.71 11.74 -26.24
C ALA A 23 20.87 10.23 -25.94
N GLY A 24 21.82 9.86 -25.07
CA GLY A 24 22.10 8.47 -24.72
C GLY A 24 21.22 7.87 -23.61
N ILE A 25 20.25 8.60 -23.06
CA ILE A 25 19.38 8.08 -21.99
C ILE A 25 18.15 7.38 -22.57
N SER A 26 17.43 8.02 -23.50
CA SER A 26 16.18 7.48 -24.02
C SER A 26 16.43 6.26 -24.90
N GLY A 27 15.83 5.12 -24.55
CA GLY A 27 15.96 3.85 -25.27
C GLY A 27 17.21 3.03 -24.93
N ALA A 28 18.05 3.49 -24.01
CA ALA A 28 19.20 2.74 -23.53
C ALA A 28 18.81 1.85 -22.34
N THR A 29 18.78 0.53 -22.54
CA THR A 29 18.42 -0.44 -21.48
C THR A 29 19.59 -0.69 -20.54
N VAL A 30 19.35 -0.60 -19.23
CA VAL A 30 20.28 -1.00 -18.15
C VAL A 30 19.58 -2.05 -17.28
N PRO A 31 19.76 -3.36 -17.53
CA PRO A 31 18.96 -4.41 -16.90
C PRO A 31 19.10 -4.50 -15.38
N ASP A 32 20.24 -4.09 -14.84
CA ASP A 32 20.60 -4.07 -13.42
C ASP A 32 20.62 -2.64 -12.84
N GLY A 33 20.04 -1.69 -13.58
CA GLY A 33 20.08 -0.27 -13.22
C GLY A 33 19.34 0.03 -11.91
N VAL A 34 19.87 1.00 -11.16
CA VAL A 34 19.21 1.56 -9.98
C VAL A 34 18.58 2.90 -10.37
N GLY A 35 17.32 3.11 -9.97
CA GLY A 35 16.62 4.36 -10.22
C GLY A 35 17.33 5.55 -9.58
N VAL A 36 17.54 6.61 -10.37
CA VAL A 36 18.11 7.87 -9.89
C VAL A 36 17.01 8.73 -9.29
N ILE A 37 17.25 9.27 -8.11
CA ILE A 37 16.42 10.28 -7.44
C ILE A 37 17.12 11.64 -7.45
N ILE A 38 16.36 12.71 -7.27
CA ILE A 38 16.86 14.08 -7.19
C ILE A 38 16.37 14.74 -5.89
N ASP A 39 17.27 15.40 -5.18
CA ASP A 39 16.90 16.23 -4.03
C ASP A 39 16.60 17.69 -4.44
N SER A 40 16.18 18.53 -3.48
CA SER A 40 15.82 19.92 -3.73
C SER A 40 17.01 20.80 -4.17
N SER A 41 18.25 20.32 -4.02
CA SER A 41 19.46 21.03 -4.47
C SER A 41 19.87 20.65 -5.90
N GLY A 42 19.11 19.76 -6.54
CA GLY A 42 19.41 19.25 -7.87
C GLY A 42 20.47 18.15 -7.89
N HIS A 43 20.80 17.55 -6.74
CA HIS A 43 21.77 16.46 -6.66
C HIS A 43 21.10 15.13 -7.01
N LEU A 44 21.69 14.45 -8.00
CA LEU A 44 21.26 13.13 -8.47
C LEU A 44 21.93 12.02 -7.65
N GLY A 45 21.15 11.09 -7.12
CA GLY A 45 21.64 9.98 -6.31
C GLY A 45 20.76 8.74 -6.40
N THR A 46 21.04 7.74 -5.56
CA THR A 46 20.24 6.51 -5.43
C THR A 46 19.88 6.27 -3.97
N VAL A 47 18.91 5.39 -3.73
CA VAL A 47 18.49 5.01 -2.37
C VAL A 47 19.22 3.75 -1.90
N LEU A 48 19.71 3.76 -0.66
CA LEU A 48 20.39 2.62 -0.03
C LEU A 48 19.41 1.83 0.85
N SER A 49 19.43 0.50 0.75
CA SER A 49 18.48 -0.35 1.50
C SER A 49 19.10 -1.51 2.30
N SER A 50 20.42 -1.74 2.19
CA SER A 50 21.11 -2.75 3.01
C SER A 50 21.07 -2.38 4.48
N GLU A 51 20.95 -3.39 5.35
CA GLU A 51 20.92 -3.24 6.81
C GLU A 51 22.08 -2.39 7.35
N ARG A 52 23.29 -2.54 6.79
CA ARG A 52 24.47 -1.76 7.20
C ARG A 52 24.34 -0.24 7.05
N PHE A 53 23.36 0.23 6.27
CA PHE A 53 23.08 1.65 6.06
C PHE A 53 21.87 2.14 6.87
N LYS A 54 21.29 1.29 7.73
CA LYS A 54 20.08 1.57 8.50
C LYS A 54 20.34 1.34 9.98
N ASP A 55 19.70 2.17 10.80
CA ASP A 55 19.66 2.00 12.25
C ASP A 55 18.18 1.94 12.70
N GLN A 56 17.94 1.46 13.93
CA GLN A 56 16.62 1.43 14.57
C GLN A 56 15.52 0.74 13.74
N ILE A 57 15.87 -0.35 13.05
CA ILE A 57 14.96 -1.11 12.19
C ILE A 57 13.84 -1.74 13.03
N LYS A 58 12.60 -1.31 12.79
CA LYS A 58 11.39 -1.77 13.49
C LYS A 58 10.28 -2.08 12.49
N ARG A 59 9.30 -2.87 12.93
CA ARG A 59 8.07 -3.08 12.15
C ARG A 59 7.29 -1.77 12.02
N MET A 60 6.57 -1.62 10.91
CA MET A 60 5.73 -0.43 10.68
C MET A 60 4.48 -0.44 11.56
N ASP A 61 3.96 -1.63 11.90
CA ASP A 61 2.72 -1.80 12.68
C ASP A 61 1.63 -0.83 12.20
N LYS A 62 1.10 0.04 13.05
CA LYS A 62 0.04 1.00 12.69
C LYS A 62 0.50 2.18 11.84
N ALA A 63 1.81 2.41 11.68
CA ALA A 63 2.32 3.57 10.95
C ALA A 63 1.88 3.57 9.47
N SER A 64 1.77 2.39 8.86
CA SER A 64 1.34 2.24 7.47
C SER A 64 -0.19 2.35 7.26
N GLU A 65 -1.00 2.38 8.33
CA GLU A 65 -2.47 2.52 8.21
C GLU A 65 -2.87 3.92 7.72
N THR A 66 -1.96 4.90 7.79
CA THR A 66 -2.19 6.31 7.40
C THR A 66 -2.55 6.49 5.92
N ILE A 67 -1.75 5.95 5.00
CA ILE A 67 -2.21 4.84 4.17
C ILE A 67 -3.64 4.89 3.62
N LEU A 68 -4.52 4.31 4.42
CA LEU A 68 -5.90 4.00 4.09
C LEU A 68 -6.78 5.25 4.01
N ALA A 69 -6.31 6.38 4.55
CA ALA A 69 -6.99 7.66 4.46
C ALA A 69 -6.60 8.47 3.21
N LEU A 70 -5.59 8.03 2.45
CA LEU A 70 -5.18 8.69 1.21
C LEU A 70 -6.27 8.55 0.14
N LYS A 71 -6.41 9.58 -0.70
CA LYS A 71 -7.43 9.66 -1.74
C LYS A 71 -6.77 9.75 -3.11
N PRO A 72 -6.65 8.63 -3.84
CA PRO A 72 -6.16 8.64 -5.21
C PRO A 72 -7.04 9.52 -6.10
N VAL A 73 -6.43 10.25 -7.02
CA VAL A 73 -7.09 11.13 -7.98
C VAL A 73 -6.64 10.83 -9.40
N THR A 74 -7.50 11.18 -10.35
CA THR A 74 -7.10 11.37 -11.74
C THR A 74 -6.88 12.86 -11.99
N PHE A 75 -5.85 13.21 -12.75
CA PHE A 75 -5.54 14.60 -13.05
C PHE A 75 -4.92 14.72 -14.44
N ARG A 76 -4.73 15.95 -14.90
CA ARG A 76 -3.88 16.30 -16.03
C ARG A 76 -2.94 17.37 -15.54
N TYR A 77 -1.70 17.36 -16.01
CA TYR A 77 -0.83 18.50 -15.77
C TYR A 77 -1.40 19.76 -16.42
N LYS A 78 -0.99 20.93 -15.93
CA LYS A 78 -1.34 22.20 -16.57
C LYS A 78 -0.76 22.23 -17.99
N HIS A 79 -1.40 22.98 -18.87
CA HIS A 79 -1.07 23.02 -20.30
C HIS A 79 0.38 23.47 -20.60
N ASP A 80 0.96 24.29 -19.73
CA ASP A 80 2.36 24.72 -19.81
C ASP A 80 3.38 23.60 -19.49
N LEU A 81 2.98 22.58 -18.74
CA LEU A 81 3.79 21.41 -18.42
C LEU A 81 3.53 20.23 -19.37
N ASP A 82 2.29 20.07 -19.81
CA ASP A 82 1.88 19.00 -20.73
C ASP A 82 0.81 19.55 -21.70
N PRO A 83 1.22 20.03 -22.88
CA PRO A 83 0.30 20.56 -23.87
C PRO A 83 -0.72 19.53 -24.38
N GLU A 84 -0.33 18.25 -24.41
CA GLU A 84 -1.18 17.13 -24.84
C GLU A 84 -2.18 16.71 -23.75
N GLY A 85 -1.93 17.14 -22.51
CA GLY A 85 -2.80 16.95 -21.35
C GLY A 85 -3.07 15.49 -21.07
N ILE A 86 -2.05 14.63 -21.06
CA ILE A 86 -2.20 13.18 -20.88
C ILE A 86 -2.85 12.89 -19.51
N PRO A 87 -3.89 12.02 -19.43
CA PRO A 87 -4.47 11.62 -18.15
C PRO A 87 -3.43 10.95 -17.24
N GLN A 88 -3.35 11.42 -16.00
CA GLN A 88 -2.47 10.93 -14.95
C GLN A 88 -3.27 10.37 -13.78
N PHE A 89 -2.61 9.51 -13.00
CA PHE A 89 -3.14 8.92 -11.78
C PHE A 89 -2.15 9.17 -10.66
N GLY A 90 -2.63 9.57 -9.49
CA GLY A 90 -1.73 9.82 -8.37
C GLY A 90 -2.41 10.40 -7.15
N LEU A 91 -1.64 11.16 -6.39
CA LEU A 91 -2.04 11.81 -5.15
C LEU A 91 -1.69 13.29 -5.20
N VAL A 92 -2.50 14.13 -4.54
CA VAL A 92 -2.22 15.55 -4.33
C VAL A 92 -1.33 15.70 -3.10
N ALA A 93 -0.15 16.30 -3.24
CA ALA A 93 0.86 16.38 -2.19
C ALA A 93 0.32 17.08 -0.92
N GLU A 94 -0.47 18.14 -1.07
CA GLU A 94 -1.09 18.88 0.03
C GLU A 94 -2.14 18.05 0.78
N ASP A 95 -2.86 17.16 0.10
CA ASP A 95 -3.82 16.27 0.75
C ASP A 95 -3.12 15.11 1.46
N VAL A 96 -2.02 14.60 0.89
CA VAL A 96 -1.15 13.63 1.57
C VAL A 96 -0.53 14.25 2.81
N GLU A 97 -0.06 15.50 2.74
CA GLU A 97 0.56 16.19 3.87
C GLU A 97 -0.38 16.29 5.08
N LYS A 98 -1.66 16.58 4.86
CA LYS A 98 -2.67 16.64 5.93
C LYS A 98 -2.87 15.29 6.63
N VAL A 99 -2.62 14.19 5.92
CA VAL A 99 -2.76 12.81 6.43
C VAL A 99 -1.47 12.34 7.09
N ASN A 100 -0.35 12.49 6.39
CA ASN A 100 0.99 12.20 6.89
C ASN A 100 2.04 13.08 6.18
N PRO A 101 2.61 14.08 6.87
CA PRO A 101 3.61 14.97 6.29
C PRO A 101 4.92 14.26 5.94
N ASP A 102 5.26 13.13 6.58
CA ASP A 102 6.50 12.38 6.30
C ASP A 102 6.49 11.71 4.92
N LEU A 103 5.32 11.62 4.28
CA LEU A 103 5.14 11.08 2.93
C LEU A 103 5.28 12.14 1.82
N VAL A 104 5.63 13.37 2.17
CA VAL A 104 5.75 14.49 1.22
C VAL A 104 7.15 15.07 1.25
N ALA A 105 7.77 15.17 0.08
CA ALA A 105 8.98 15.95 -0.11
C ALA A 105 8.63 17.42 -0.36
N ARG A 106 9.48 18.31 0.14
CA ARG A 106 9.29 19.77 0.07
C ARG A 106 10.23 20.41 -0.93
N ASP A 107 9.79 21.51 -1.52
CA ASP A 107 10.65 22.39 -2.31
C ASP A 107 11.60 23.20 -1.41
N ASP A 108 12.41 24.05 -2.04
CA ASP A 108 13.35 24.96 -1.38
C ASP A 108 12.65 26.02 -0.50
N GLN A 109 11.36 26.29 -0.72
CA GLN A 109 10.52 27.18 0.08
C GLN A 109 9.79 26.45 1.21
N GLY A 110 9.98 25.13 1.34
CA GLY A 110 9.31 24.30 2.35
C GLY A 110 7.87 23.94 2.01
N LYS A 111 7.40 24.19 0.79
CA LYS A 111 6.03 23.84 0.36
C LYS A 111 5.96 22.38 -0.06
N PRO A 112 4.80 21.71 0.11
CA PRO A 112 4.54 20.41 -0.52
C PRO A 112 4.88 20.44 -2.00
N TYR A 113 5.77 19.53 -2.43
CA TYR A 113 6.27 19.51 -3.80
C TYR A 113 5.93 18.20 -4.50
N THR A 114 6.27 17.07 -3.88
CA THR A 114 5.98 15.75 -4.45
C THR A 114 5.74 14.71 -3.37
N VAL A 115 4.97 13.67 -3.71
CA VAL A 115 4.73 12.53 -2.82
C VAL A 115 5.92 11.57 -2.91
N ARG A 116 6.33 11.05 -1.76
CA ARG A 116 7.38 10.02 -1.64
C ARG A 116 6.78 8.66 -2.00
N TYR A 117 6.51 8.43 -3.29
CA TYR A 117 5.82 7.23 -3.76
C TYR A 117 6.50 5.92 -3.36
N GLU A 118 7.84 5.87 -3.28
CA GLU A 118 8.55 4.68 -2.76
C GLU A 118 8.20 4.35 -1.31
N ALA A 119 7.99 5.35 -0.46
CA ALA A 119 7.56 5.15 0.92
C ALA A 119 6.09 4.67 0.97
N VAL A 120 5.23 5.26 0.14
CA VAL A 120 3.82 4.81 -0.01
C VAL A 120 3.78 3.35 -0.47
N ASN A 121 4.58 2.96 -1.46
CA ASN A 121 4.65 1.58 -1.97
C ASN A 121 5.10 0.59 -0.88
N ALA A 122 6.10 0.95 -0.07
CA ALA A 122 6.54 0.12 1.04
C ALA A 122 5.44 -0.06 2.12
N MET A 123 4.67 1.00 2.40
CA MET A 123 3.54 0.93 3.33
C MET A 123 2.37 0.11 2.74
N LEU A 124 2.10 0.23 1.43
CA LEU A 124 1.10 -0.57 0.72
C LEU A 124 1.42 -2.06 0.82
N LEU A 125 2.69 -2.45 0.69
CA LEU A 125 3.12 -3.82 0.92
C LEU A 125 2.80 -4.30 2.34
N ASN A 126 3.05 -3.48 3.36
CA ASN A 126 2.75 -3.86 4.74
C ASN A 126 1.24 -4.04 4.97
N GLU A 127 0.40 -3.12 4.49
CA GLU A 127 -1.06 -3.26 4.59
C GLU A 127 -1.59 -4.45 3.79
N PHE A 128 -1.06 -4.69 2.58
CA PHE A 128 -1.42 -5.87 1.79
C PHE A 128 -1.11 -7.17 2.55
N LEU A 129 0.07 -7.27 3.19
CA LEU A 129 0.44 -8.43 3.98
C LEU A 129 -0.43 -8.62 5.23
N LYS A 130 -0.88 -7.52 5.87
CA LYS A 130 -1.85 -7.59 6.97
C LYS A 130 -3.20 -8.11 6.49
N GLU A 131 -3.72 -7.54 5.40
CA GLU A 131 -5.00 -7.95 4.84
C GLU A 131 -4.97 -9.41 4.37
N HIS A 132 -3.86 -9.85 3.75
CA HIS A 132 -3.70 -11.24 3.36
C HIS A 132 -3.80 -12.21 4.55
N ARG A 133 -3.17 -11.88 5.69
CA ARG A 133 -3.32 -12.69 6.92
C ARG A 133 -4.76 -12.66 7.43
N LYS A 134 -5.41 -11.49 7.39
CA LYS A 134 -6.79 -11.37 7.84
C LYS A 134 -7.73 -12.24 7.02
N VAL A 135 -7.53 -12.28 5.70
CA VAL A 135 -8.28 -13.16 4.79
C VAL A 135 -8.09 -14.63 5.16
N GLN A 136 -6.86 -15.08 5.40
CA GLN A 136 -6.60 -16.48 5.82
C GLN A 136 -7.30 -16.84 7.14
N GLU A 137 -7.29 -15.93 8.13
CA GLU A 137 -8.00 -16.13 9.39
C GLU A 137 -9.52 -16.21 9.21
N LEU A 138 -10.08 -15.36 8.34
CA LEU A 138 -11.50 -15.37 8.02
C LEU A 138 -11.89 -16.65 7.28
N GLU A 139 -11.09 -17.11 6.32
CA GLU A 139 -11.31 -18.39 5.62
C GLU A 139 -11.34 -19.59 6.58
N ALA A 140 -10.38 -19.65 7.51
CA ALA A 140 -10.35 -20.68 8.54
C ALA A 140 -11.59 -20.62 9.46
N THR A 141 -12.01 -19.41 9.83
CA THR A 141 -13.23 -19.20 10.64
C THR A 141 -14.47 -19.65 9.88
N VAL A 142 -14.59 -19.32 8.59
CA VAL A 142 -15.70 -19.76 7.74
C VAL A 142 -15.75 -21.28 7.64
N ALA A 143 -14.61 -21.94 7.42
CA ALA A 143 -14.55 -23.41 7.38
C ALA A 143 -15.01 -24.06 8.71
N ASN A 144 -14.57 -23.50 9.85
CA ASN A 144 -15.00 -23.96 11.17
C ASN A 144 -16.50 -23.78 11.39
N LEU A 145 -17.04 -22.61 11.04
CA LEU A 145 -18.47 -22.32 11.14
C LEU A 145 -19.29 -23.27 10.27
N GLN A 146 -18.88 -23.50 9.02
CA GLN A 146 -19.53 -24.48 8.13
C GLN A 146 -19.54 -25.89 8.74
N GLY A 147 -18.45 -26.30 9.41
CA GLY A 147 -18.40 -27.56 10.15
C GLY A 147 -19.39 -27.60 11.32
N ALA A 148 -19.50 -26.52 12.10
CA ALA A 148 -20.47 -26.41 13.19
C ALA A 148 -21.92 -26.44 12.69
N PHE A 149 -22.22 -25.73 11.60
CA PHE A 149 -23.55 -25.74 10.96
C PHE A 149 -23.96 -27.14 10.52
N LYS A 150 -23.05 -27.91 9.87
CA LYS A 150 -23.33 -29.31 9.48
C LYS A 150 -23.66 -30.19 10.69
N LYS A 151 -22.93 -30.04 11.80
CA LYS A 151 -23.20 -30.77 13.04
C LYS A 151 -24.56 -30.39 13.64
N GLN A 152 -24.89 -29.11 13.65
CA GLN A 152 -26.18 -28.63 14.15
C GLN A 152 -27.35 -29.13 13.29
N ALA A 153 -27.20 -29.12 11.96
CA ALA A 153 -28.21 -29.67 11.06
C ALA A 153 -28.47 -31.16 11.32
N ALA A 154 -27.41 -31.96 11.53
CA ALA A 154 -27.55 -33.38 11.88
C ALA A 154 -28.23 -33.60 13.23
N LEU A 155 -27.95 -32.75 14.24
CA LEU A 155 -28.63 -32.81 15.53
C LEU A 155 -30.12 -32.45 15.41
N ILE A 156 -30.46 -31.42 14.64
CA ILE A 156 -31.86 -31.04 14.37
C ILE A 156 -32.59 -32.20 13.72
N GLN A 157 -32.01 -32.83 12.69
CA GLN A 157 -32.62 -33.99 12.03
C GLN A 157 -32.87 -35.13 13.03
N LYS A 158 -31.87 -35.46 13.85
CA LYS A 158 -32.00 -36.52 14.87
C LYS A 158 -33.09 -36.23 15.91
N VAL A 159 -33.26 -34.97 16.31
CA VAL A 159 -34.34 -34.57 17.22
C VAL A 159 -35.70 -34.69 16.52
N SER A 160 -35.82 -34.24 15.28
CA SER A 160 -37.03 -34.39 14.47
C SER A 160 -37.43 -35.86 14.32
N ASP A 161 -36.49 -36.74 13.97
CA ASP A 161 -36.74 -38.17 13.81
C ASP A 161 -37.26 -38.80 15.12
N ARG A 162 -36.68 -38.43 16.28
CA ARG A 162 -37.14 -38.91 17.59
C ARG A 162 -38.54 -38.45 17.95
N LEU A 163 -38.89 -37.20 17.60
CA LEU A 163 -40.22 -36.65 17.86
C LEU A 163 -41.30 -37.36 17.04
N GLU A 164 -41.01 -37.70 15.78
CA GLU A 164 -41.93 -38.45 14.92
C GLU A 164 -42.16 -39.89 15.44
N VAL A 165 -41.12 -40.57 15.91
CA VAL A 165 -41.25 -41.91 16.55
C VAL A 165 -42.06 -41.83 17.86
N SER A 166 -41.89 -40.77 18.66
CA SER A 166 -42.63 -40.60 19.91
C SER A 166 -44.13 -40.33 19.70
N LYS A 167 -44.52 -39.69 18.59
CA LYS A 167 -45.94 -39.46 18.26
C LYS A 167 -46.64 -40.72 17.76
N THR A 168 -45.89 -41.65 17.15
CA THR A 168 -46.43 -42.86 16.51
C THR A 168 -46.53 -44.05 17.47
N THR A 169 -45.95 -43.95 18.67
CA THR A 169 -46.10 -44.94 19.73
C THR A 169 -47.33 -44.59 20.58
N PRO A 170 -48.44 -45.37 20.55
CA PRO A 170 -49.57 -45.09 21.45
C PRO A 170 -49.11 -45.25 22.89
N GLN A 171 -49.52 -44.34 23.78
CA GLN A 171 -49.50 -44.56 25.22
C GLN A 171 -50.33 -45.80 25.54
N MET A 172 -49.73 -46.99 25.49
CA MET A 172 -50.23 -48.16 26.19
C MET A 172 -49.92 -47.97 27.68
N VAL A 173 -50.62 -47.03 28.32
CA VAL A 173 -50.73 -47.04 29.77
C VAL A 173 -51.84 -48.03 30.08
N ALA A 174 -51.42 -49.24 30.47
CA ALA A 174 -52.26 -50.14 31.20
C ALA A 174 -52.62 -49.49 32.55
N GLU A 175 -53.91 -49.27 32.80
CA GLU A 175 -54.43 -49.26 34.15
C GLU A 175 -55.55 -50.28 34.24
N ASN A 176 -55.20 -51.39 34.91
CA ASN A 176 -56.10 -52.37 35.48
C ASN A 176 -57.01 -51.67 36.50
N GLN A 177 -58.33 -51.79 36.34
CA GLN A 177 -59.28 -52.38 37.31
C GLN A 177 -60.72 -52.23 36.82
#